data_AF-A0A139IL49-F1
#
_entry.id   AF-A0A139IL49-F1
#
_cell.length_a   1.000
_cell.length_b   1.000
_cell.length_c   1.000
_cell.angle_alpha   90.00
_cell.angle_beta   90.00
_cell.angle_gamma   90.00
#
_symmetry.space_group_name_H-M   'P 1'
#
loop_
_entity.id
_entity.type
_entity.pdbx_description
1 polymer ?
#
loop_
_entity_poly.entity_id
_entity_poly.type
_entity_poly.pdbx_seq_one_letter_code
_entity_poly.pdbx_strand_id
1 'polypeptide(L)'
;MSPVCAIVVSMHSVESADDGDCMDCGRGESVAVEVGLGSASLRSPARRAPSSNQPLAPPACEGTASERIQAVYTIFTNNSSQKHTMAANCIFCKIIKGDIPSMKLFESEKTLAFLDIGPLSQGHALVIPKYHGAKLLDIPDEDLSEVLPVAKKIAKAVGSENYNILQNNGRLAHQEVDHVHFHVIPKPNEQEGLQIGWPTQKGDMEKLKKLLEDIKSKM
;
A
#
# COMPACT_ATOMS: atom_id res chain seq x y z
N MET A 1 -25.41 -20.74 6.23
CA MET A 1 -24.14 -20.04 6.49
C MET A 1 -23.12 -20.61 5.53
N SER A 2 -22.82 -19.88 4.46
CA SER A 2 -21.81 -20.30 3.47
C SER A 2 -20.41 -20.05 4.04
N PRO A 3 -19.43 -20.93 3.77
CA PRO A 3 -18.06 -20.70 4.22
C PRO A 3 -17.41 -19.65 3.31
N VAL A 4 -16.88 -18.61 3.91
CA VAL A 4 -16.03 -17.63 3.21
C VAL A 4 -14.70 -18.32 2.95
N CYS A 5 -14.39 -18.59 1.68
CA CYS A 5 -13.12 -19.12 1.25
C CYS A 5 -12.08 -18.00 1.39
N ALA A 6 -11.29 -18.03 2.47
CA ALA A 6 -10.15 -17.14 2.63
C ALA A 6 -9.04 -17.61 1.68
N ILE A 7 -8.77 -16.83 0.63
CA ILE A 7 -7.59 -17.03 -0.20
C ILE A 7 -6.38 -16.56 0.62
N VAL A 8 -5.63 -17.53 1.16
CA VAL A 8 -4.43 -17.32 1.97
C VAL A 8 -3.23 -17.27 1.03
N VAL A 9 -2.65 -16.09 0.82
CA VAL A 9 -1.41 -15.95 0.04
C VAL A 9 -0.23 -15.94 0.99
N SER A 10 0.43 -17.09 1.15
CA SER A 10 1.75 -17.16 1.80
C SER A 10 2.79 -16.47 0.91
N MET A 11 3.68 -15.68 1.49
CA MET A 11 4.68 -14.85 0.78
C MET A 11 5.74 -15.67 0.01
N HIS A 12 5.73 -17.00 0.12
CA HIS A 12 6.73 -17.89 -0.49
C HIS A 12 6.30 -18.57 -1.81
N SER A 13 5.19 -18.17 -2.44
CA SER A 13 4.65 -18.92 -3.59
C SER A 13 4.09 -18.06 -4.72
N VAL A 14 4.90 -17.16 -5.27
CA VAL A 14 4.59 -16.54 -6.57
C VAL A 14 5.72 -16.88 -7.53
N GLU A 15 5.61 -18.04 -8.18
CA GLU A 15 6.41 -18.36 -9.37
C GLU A 15 6.00 -17.42 -10.51
N SER A 16 7.00 -16.81 -11.13
CA SER A 16 6.88 -15.93 -12.30
C SER A 16 6.36 -16.70 -13.51
N ALA A 17 5.20 -16.31 -14.03
CA ALA A 17 4.84 -16.63 -15.40
C ALA A 17 5.51 -15.59 -16.33
N ASP A 18 6.38 -16.07 -17.20
CA ASP A 18 7.09 -15.28 -18.21
C ASP A 18 6.11 -14.63 -19.21
N ASP A 19 6.23 -13.31 -19.39
CA ASP A 19 5.63 -12.56 -20.48
C ASP A 19 6.43 -12.82 -21.77
N GLY A 20 5.94 -13.75 -22.59
CA GLY A 20 6.41 -14.02 -23.94
C GLY A 20 5.34 -13.72 -24.98
N ASP A 21 5.67 -12.79 -25.89
CA ASP A 21 5.05 -12.48 -27.18
C ASP A 21 3.65 -11.81 -27.23
N CYS A 22 3.70 -10.48 -27.34
CA CYS A 22 2.63 -9.65 -27.87
C CYS A 22 2.68 -9.62 -29.41
N MET A 23 1.94 -10.50 -30.08
CA MET A 23 1.48 -10.31 -31.46
C MET A 23 0.18 -11.08 -31.68
N ASP A 24 -0.96 -10.38 -31.77
CA ASP A 24 -1.81 -10.35 -32.97
C ASP A 24 -3.14 -9.63 -32.67
N CYS A 25 -3.64 -8.97 -33.70
CA CYS A 25 -4.75 -8.05 -33.72
C CYS A 25 -6.00 -8.78 -34.24
N GLY A 26 -7.11 -8.70 -33.52
CA GLY A 26 -8.41 -8.54 -34.16
C GLY A 26 -9.48 -9.61 -33.94
N ARG A 27 -10.72 -9.09 -34.06
CA ARG A 27 -12.03 -9.77 -34.17
C ARG A 27 -12.53 -10.37 -32.84
N GLY A 28 -13.61 -9.84 -32.28
CA GLY A 28 -15.00 -10.31 -32.54
C GLY A 28 -15.23 -11.54 -31.64
N GLU A 29 -16.21 -11.63 -30.74
CA GLU A 29 -17.62 -11.31 -30.83
C GLU A 29 -18.19 -11.11 -29.41
N SER A 30 -19.23 -10.29 -29.31
CA SER A 30 -20.10 -10.18 -28.14
C SER A 30 -21.05 -11.38 -28.07
N VAL A 31 -21.04 -12.12 -26.96
CA VAL A 31 -22.07 -13.13 -26.67
C VAL A 31 -23.21 -12.46 -25.91
N ALA A 32 -24.34 -12.31 -26.59
CA ALA A 32 -25.63 -11.93 -26.01
C ALA A 32 -26.32 -13.17 -25.43
N VAL A 33 -26.98 -13.01 -24.27
CA VAL A 33 -27.89 -14.00 -23.68
C VAL A 33 -29.31 -13.49 -23.88
N GLU A 34 -30.07 -14.14 -24.76
CA GLU A 34 -31.52 -13.93 -24.92
C GLU A 34 -32.32 -14.83 -23.97
N VAL A 35 -33.37 -14.27 -23.36
CA VAL A 35 -34.54 -15.01 -22.88
C VAL A 35 -35.81 -14.24 -23.25
N GLY A 36 -36.78 -14.96 -23.82
CA GLY A 36 -37.84 -14.41 -24.66
C GLY A 36 -39.14 -13.97 -23.98
N LEU A 37 -39.79 -13.03 -24.69
CA LEU A 37 -41.20 -12.84 -25.02
C LEU A 37 -42.32 -13.17 -24.01
N GLY A 38 -43.04 -12.11 -23.64
CA GLY A 38 -44.44 -12.13 -23.20
C GLY A 38 -45.15 -10.83 -23.63
N SER A 39 -46.25 -10.96 -24.39
CA SER A 39 -46.98 -9.90 -25.08
C SER A 39 -48.08 -9.23 -24.23
N ALA A 40 -48.27 -7.91 -24.36
CA ALA A 40 -49.60 -7.26 -24.42
C ALA A 40 -49.51 -5.78 -24.85
N SER A 41 -50.40 -5.42 -25.77
CA SER A 41 -50.62 -4.12 -26.42
C SER A 41 -51.26 -3.07 -25.50
N LEU A 42 -50.94 -1.77 -25.70
CA LEU A 42 -51.90 -0.64 -25.71
C LEU A 42 -51.20 0.66 -26.21
N ARG A 43 -51.97 1.54 -26.86
CA ARG A 43 -51.55 2.64 -27.78
C ARG A 43 -51.23 3.98 -27.10
N SER A 44 -50.20 4.68 -27.64
CA SER A 44 -49.94 6.15 -27.89
C SER A 44 -50.29 7.24 -26.83
N PRO A 45 -49.74 8.49 -26.89
CA PRO A 45 -48.84 9.10 -27.88
C PRO A 45 -47.55 9.76 -27.31
N ALA A 46 -46.71 10.19 -28.25
CA ALA A 46 -45.42 10.87 -28.09
C ALA A 46 -45.39 12.05 -27.10
N ARG A 47 -44.33 12.10 -26.28
CA ARG A 47 -43.76 13.34 -25.75
C ARG A 47 -42.25 13.34 -26.02
N ARG A 48 -41.80 14.37 -26.75
CA ARG A 48 -40.39 14.69 -26.96
C ARG A 48 -39.75 14.98 -25.59
N ALA A 49 -38.69 14.27 -25.25
CA ALA A 49 -37.74 14.73 -24.23
C ALA A 49 -36.82 15.78 -24.89
N PRO A 50 -36.69 17.00 -24.33
CA PRO A 50 -35.68 17.92 -24.79
C PRO A 50 -34.30 17.46 -24.34
N SER A 51 -33.39 17.36 -25.30
CA SER A 51 -31.94 17.33 -25.10
C SER A 51 -31.52 18.60 -24.35
N SER A 52 -31.05 18.47 -23.11
CA SER A 52 -30.37 19.54 -22.39
C SER A 52 -28.88 19.23 -22.33
N ASN A 53 -28.23 19.20 -23.49
CA ASN A 53 -26.79 19.40 -23.54
C ASN A 53 -26.54 20.93 -23.53
N GLN A 54 -26.65 21.53 -22.35
CA GLN A 54 -26.19 22.90 -22.11
C GLN A 54 -24.91 22.82 -21.26
N PRO A 55 -23.81 23.50 -21.67
CA PRO A 55 -22.64 23.64 -20.82
C PRO A 55 -23.03 24.36 -19.53
N LEU A 56 -22.65 23.79 -18.38
CA LEU A 56 -22.76 24.46 -17.09
C LEU A 56 -22.02 25.80 -17.17
N ALA A 57 -22.73 26.89 -16.92
CA ALA A 57 -22.13 28.21 -16.80
C ALA A 57 -21.09 28.20 -15.67
N PRO A 58 -19.94 28.89 -15.82
CA PRO A 58 -19.01 29.04 -14.72
C PRO A 58 -19.70 29.73 -13.54
N PRO A 59 -19.40 29.35 -12.29
CA PRO A 59 -20.04 29.96 -11.13
C PRO A 59 -19.81 31.46 -11.14
N ALA A 60 -20.88 32.22 -10.87
CA ALA A 60 -20.82 33.67 -10.74
C ALA A 60 -19.70 34.05 -9.75
N CYS A 61 -18.88 35.01 -10.15
CA CYS A 61 -17.74 35.48 -9.38
C CYS A 61 -18.22 36.42 -8.25
N GLU A 62 -18.97 35.87 -7.30
CA GLU A 62 -19.42 36.58 -6.11
C GLU A 62 -18.57 36.14 -4.92
N GLY A 63 -17.64 37.00 -4.55
CA GLY A 63 -16.73 36.80 -3.42
C GLY A 63 -15.67 37.90 -3.36
N THR A 64 -15.42 38.42 -2.18
CA THR A 64 -14.35 39.38 -1.91
C THR A 64 -12.98 38.78 -2.27
N ALA A 65 -11.96 39.61 -2.52
CA ALA A 65 -10.61 39.12 -2.81
C ALA A 65 -10.07 38.20 -1.70
N SER A 66 -10.48 38.44 -0.45
CA SER A 66 -10.16 37.62 0.72
C SER A 66 -10.76 36.21 0.63
N GLU A 67 -12.04 36.09 0.26
CA GLU A 67 -12.70 34.79 0.11
C GLU A 67 -12.12 33.98 -1.05
N ARG A 68 -11.67 34.65 -2.12
CA ARG A 68 -10.95 34.02 -3.24
C ARG A 68 -9.57 33.52 -2.85
N ILE A 69 -8.83 34.28 -2.05
CA ILE A 69 -7.52 33.85 -1.51
C ILE A 69 -7.71 32.68 -0.53
N GLN A 70 -8.74 32.71 0.33
CA GLN A 70 -9.04 31.62 1.24
C GLN A 70 -9.46 30.35 0.49
N ALA A 71 -10.25 30.46 -0.58
CA ALA A 71 -10.63 29.34 -1.43
C ALA A 71 -9.42 28.75 -2.16
N VAL A 72 -8.54 29.59 -2.72
CA VAL A 72 -7.29 29.13 -3.36
C VAL A 72 -6.34 28.51 -2.34
N TYR A 73 -6.21 29.09 -1.14
CA TYR A 73 -5.40 28.54 -0.05
C TYR A 73 -5.96 27.19 0.42
N THR A 74 -7.28 27.07 0.54
CA THR A 74 -7.96 25.82 0.92
C THR A 74 -7.83 24.75 -0.17
N ILE A 75 -7.89 25.12 -1.46
CA ILE A 75 -7.61 24.22 -2.58
C ILE A 75 -6.14 23.77 -2.56
N PHE A 76 -5.19 24.67 -2.30
CA PHE A 76 -3.77 24.34 -2.21
C PHE A 76 -3.44 23.45 -1.00
N THR A 77 -4.03 23.71 0.17
CA THR A 77 -3.84 22.89 1.38
C THR A 77 -4.55 21.54 1.30
N ASN A 78 -5.67 21.45 0.57
CA ASN A 78 -6.36 20.18 0.35
C ASN A 78 -5.71 19.30 -0.74
N ASN A 79 -4.87 19.87 -1.61
CA ASN A 79 -4.15 19.12 -2.64
C ASN A 79 -2.79 18.56 -2.18
N SER A 80 -2.27 19.00 -1.03
CA SER A 80 -1.05 18.44 -0.42
C SER A 80 -1.29 17.08 0.26
N SER A 81 -2.53 16.62 0.41
CA SER A 81 -2.86 15.41 1.17
C SER A 81 -3.24 14.18 0.32
N GLN A 82 -3.06 14.21 -1.01
CA GLN A 82 -3.40 13.06 -1.85
C GLN A 82 -2.34 12.76 -2.92
N LYS A 83 -1.18 12.27 -2.48
CA LYS A 83 -0.43 11.25 -3.23
C LYS A 83 -0.48 9.91 -2.51
N HIS A 84 -1.69 9.53 -2.08
CA HIS A 84 -1.96 8.15 -1.67
C HIS A 84 -2.11 7.29 -2.94
N THR A 85 -1.04 7.14 -3.73
CA THR A 85 -1.07 6.31 -4.94
C THR A 85 -1.09 4.84 -4.54
N MET A 86 -2.28 4.35 -4.18
CA MET A 86 -2.53 2.93 -3.95
C MET A 86 -2.22 2.16 -5.23
N ALA A 87 -1.09 1.44 -5.27
CA ALA A 87 -0.80 0.56 -6.38
C ALA A 87 -1.85 -0.55 -6.44
N ALA A 88 -2.60 -0.66 -7.54
CA ALA A 88 -3.74 -1.57 -7.68
C ALA A 88 -3.41 -3.05 -7.40
N ASN A 89 -2.15 -3.45 -7.59
CA ASN A 89 -1.67 -4.82 -7.42
C ASN A 89 -0.96 -5.07 -6.08
N CYS A 90 -0.80 -4.05 -5.22
CA CYS A 90 -0.14 -4.22 -3.93
C CYS A 90 -1.05 -4.93 -2.92
N ILE A 91 -0.59 -6.06 -2.38
CA ILE A 91 -1.34 -6.84 -1.38
C ILE A 91 -1.56 -6.06 -0.08
N PHE A 92 -0.60 -5.23 0.34
CA PHE A 92 -0.73 -4.44 1.56
C PHE A 92 -1.69 -3.26 1.37
N CYS A 93 -1.73 -2.64 0.19
CA CYS A 93 -2.78 -1.67 -0.13
C CYS A 93 -4.18 -2.31 -0.08
N LYS A 94 -4.33 -3.55 -0.55
CA LYS A 94 -5.60 -4.30 -0.45
C LYS A 94 -5.97 -4.62 1.00
N ILE A 95 -4.99 -4.97 1.85
CA ILE A 95 -5.21 -5.12 3.30
C ILE A 95 -5.63 -3.81 3.96
N ILE A 96 -4.98 -2.69 3.61
CA ILE A 96 -5.32 -1.35 4.13
C ILE A 96 -6.76 -0.97 3.74
N LYS A 97 -7.17 -1.27 2.51
CA LYS A 97 -8.55 -1.05 2.03
C LYS A 97 -9.58 -1.99 2.67
N GLY A 98 -9.15 -3.12 3.22
CA GLY A 98 -10.02 -4.17 3.76
C GLY A 98 -10.51 -5.17 2.71
N ASP A 99 -9.96 -5.15 1.49
CA ASP A 99 -10.27 -6.12 0.43
C ASP A 99 -9.74 -7.52 0.77
N ILE A 100 -8.64 -7.58 1.54
CA ILE A 100 -8.04 -8.81 2.07
C ILE A 100 -8.08 -8.73 3.60
N PRO A 101 -8.60 -9.77 4.29
CA PRO A 101 -8.64 -9.77 5.75
C PRO A 101 -7.23 -9.86 6.35
N SER A 102 -7.04 -9.23 7.51
CA SER A 102 -5.80 -9.33 8.29
C SER A 102 -6.07 -9.35 9.78
N MET A 103 -5.15 -9.95 10.54
CA MET A 103 -5.19 -9.97 12.00
C MET A 103 -4.59 -8.69 12.56
N LYS A 104 -5.39 -7.62 12.58
CA LYS A 104 -4.97 -6.27 12.99
C LYS A 104 -4.59 -6.23 14.48
N LEU A 105 -3.42 -5.66 14.78
CA LEU A 105 -2.93 -5.36 16.12
C LEU A 105 -3.09 -3.89 16.48
N PHE A 106 -2.95 -3.01 15.49
CA PHE A 106 -3.04 -1.57 15.64
C PHE A 106 -3.46 -0.92 14.32
N GLU A 107 -4.24 0.13 14.40
CA GLU A 107 -4.61 0.94 13.24
C GLU A 107 -4.76 2.41 13.66
N SER A 108 -4.14 3.30 12.89
CA SER A 108 -4.28 4.75 13.00
C SER A 108 -4.61 5.35 11.63
N GLU A 109 -4.61 6.67 11.52
CA GLU A 109 -4.74 7.38 10.25
C GLU A 109 -3.60 7.06 9.28
N LYS A 110 -2.37 6.87 9.78
CA LYS A 110 -1.15 6.75 8.95
C LYS A 110 -0.50 5.38 9.00
N THR A 111 -0.78 4.56 10.01
CA THR A 111 -0.08 3.31 10.25
C THR A 111 -1.07 2.17 10.42
N LEU A 112 -0.70 0.99 9.93
CA LEU A 112 -1.42 -0.25 10.18
C LEU A 112 -0.41 -1.29 10.67
N ALA A 113 -0.77 -2.08 11.68
CA ALA A 113 0.01 -3.23 12.11
C ALA A 113 -0.87 -4.47 12.23
N PHE A 114 -0.32 -5.62 11.84
CA PHE A 114 -1.01 -6.90 11.83
C PHE A 114 0.00 -8.05 11.97
N LEU A 115 -0.49 -9.23 12.35
CA LEU A 115 0.35 -10.44 12.44
C LEU A 115 0.75 -10.94 11.05
N ASP A 116 2.00 -11.39 10.93
CA ASP A 116 2.48 -12.10 9.76
C ASP A 116 1.89 -13.52 9.72
N ILE A 117 1.44 -13.95 8.54
CA ILE A 117 0.90 -15.30 8.31
C ILE A 117 1.98 -16.32 7.98
N GLY A 118 3.17 -15.87 7.59
CA GLY A 118 4.39 -16.68 7.49
C GLY A 118 5.39 -16.30 8.59
N PRO A 119 5.04 -16.48 9.88
CA PRO A 119 5.85 -15.99 10.98
C PRO A 119 7.21 -16.72 11.07
N LEU A 120 8.29 -15.98 11.33
CA LEU A 120 9.60 -16.57 11.67
C LEU A 120 9.65 -17.05 13.14
N SER A 121 8.76 -16.52 13.97
CA SER A 121 8.60 -16.86 15.38
C SER A 121 7.22 -16.43 15.87
N GLN A 122 6.78 -17.01 16.99
CA GLN A 122 5.52 -16.63 17.61
C GLN A 122 5.50 -15.13 17.97
N GLY A 123 4.48 -14.42 17.49
CA GLY A 123 4.34 -12.97 17.69
C GLY A 123 5.00 -12.11 16.59
N HIS A 124 5.47 -12.71 15.50
CA HIS A 124 5.93 -11.96 14.33
C HIS A 124 4.81 -11.07 13.77
N ALA A 125 5.06 -9.76 13.75
CA ALA A 125 4.13 -8.75 13.28
C ALA A 125 4.77 -7.86 12.23
N LEU A 126 3.93 -7.30 11.36
CA LEU A 126 4.30 -6.30 10.37
C LEU A 126 3.69 -4.95 10.78
N VAL A 127 4.48 -3.89 10.68
CA VAL A 127 4.03 -2.50 10.81
C VAL A 127 4.28 -1.79 9.49
N ILE A 128 3.23 -1.23 8.91
CA ILE A 128 3.29 -0.58 7.59
C ILE A 128 2.75 0.85 7.68
N PRO A 129 3.35 1.83 6.99
CA PRO A 129 2.66 3.07 6.66
C PRO A 129 1.48 2.75 5.72
N LYS A 130 0.40 3.49 5.85
CA LYS A 130 -0.74 3.44 4.91
C LYS A 130 -0.36 4.06 3.58
N TYR A 131 0.51 5.07 3.59
CA TYR A 131 1.14 5.61 2.38
C TYR A 131 1.86 4.49 1.63
N HIS A 132 1.61 4.40 0.33
CA HIS A 132 2.25 3.39 -0.51
C HIS A 132 3.58 3.91 -1.05
N GLY A 133 4.65 3.23 -0.69
CA GLY A 133 5.97 3.37 -1.31
C GLY A 133 6.68 2.03 -1.31
N ALA A 134 7.38 1.71 -2.39
CA ALA A 134 8.02 0.42 -2.54
C ALA A 134 9.20 0.28 -1.57
N LYS A 135 10.03 1.32 -1.45
CA LYS A 135 11.20 1.35 -0.57
C LYS A 135 11.06 2.47 0.44
N LEU A 136 11.90 2.45 1.48
CA LEU A 136 11.90 3.44 2.55
C LEU A 136 12.02 4.87 2.03
N LEU A 137 12.83 5.08 0.99
CA LEU A 137 13.06 6.39 0.37
C LEU A 137 11.82 6.94 -0.35
N ASP A 138 10.81 6.12 -0.63
CA ASP A 138 9.58 6.52 -1.28
C ASP A 138 8.52 7.01 -0.28
N ILE A 139 8.76 6.85 1.03
CA ILE A 139 7.81 7.21 2.09
C ILE A 139 8.13 8.61 2.63
N PRO A 140 7.13 9.51 2.73
CA PRO A 140 7.29 10.79 3.41
C PRO A 140 7.64 10.62 4.89
N ASP A 141 8.49 11.50 5.43
CA ASP A 141 8.95 11.44 6.83
C ASP A 141 7.79 11.47 7.83
N GLU A 142 6.73 12.23 7.53
CA GLU A 142 5.55 12.34 8.37
C GLU A 142 4.78 11.03 8.52
N ASP A 143 4.90 10.11 7.56
CA ASP A 143 4.25 8.79 7.57
C ASP A 143 5.15 7.71 8.19
N LEU A 144 6.45 8.00 8.40
CA LEU A 144 7.37 7.13 9.13
C LEU A 144 7.36 7.38 10.65
N SER A 145 6.96 8.58 11.07
CA SER A 145 7.06 9.05 12.46
C SER A 145 6.39 8.14 13.51
N GLU A 146 5.29 7.47 13.15
CA GLU A 146 4.51 6.63 14.06
C GLU A 146 4.92 5.13 14.01
N VAL A 147 5.60 4.71 12.93
CA VAL A 147 5.91 3.30 12.67
C VAL A 147 6.73 2.66 13.79
N LEU A 148 7.85 3.29 14.19
CA LEU A 148 8.71 2.77 15.27
C LEU A 148 8.06 2.83 16.66
N PRO A 149 7.34 3.91 17.05
CA PRO A 149 6.51 3.89 18.26
C PRO A 149 5.51 2.73 18.31
N VAL A 150 4.87 2.39 17.20
CA VAL A 150 3.94 1.25 17.10
C VAL A 150 4.70 -0.07 17.22
N ALA A 151 5.81 -0.25 16.51
CA ALA A 151 6.67 -1.42 16.62
C ALA A 151 7.13 -1.65 18.07
N LYS A 152 7.50 -0.59 18.80
CA LYS A 152 7.85 -0.64 20.22
C LYS A 152 6.68 -1.11 21.10
N LYS A 153 5.45 -0.65 20.84
CA LYS A 153 4.26 -1.10 21.58
C LYS A 153 4.02 -2.59 21.36
N ILE A 154 4.17 -3.06 20.12
CA ILE A 154 3.99 -4.47 19.77
C ILE A 154 5.07 -5.33 20.42
N ALA A 155 6.36 -4.96 20.30
CA ALA A 155 7.45 -5.70 20.93
C ALA A 155 7.25 -5.85 22.45
N LYS A 156 6.82 -4.77 23.12
CA LYS A 156 6.46 -4.81 24.55
C LYS A 156 5.29 -5.74 24.84
N ALA A 157 4.25 -5.72 24.01
CA ALA A 157 3.06 -6.55 24.19
C ALA A 157 3.34 -8.04 23.96
N VAL A 158 4.24 -8.36 23.02
CA VAL A 158 4.70 -9.74 22.79
C VAL A 158 5.52 -10.25 23.99
N GLY A 159 6.27 -9.37 24.66
CA GLY A 159 6.96 -9.70 25.91
C GLY A 159 8.20 -10.58 25.74
N SER A 160 8.69 -10.76 24.50
CA SER A 160 9.96 -11.44 24.25
C SER A 160 11.12 -10.55 24.69
N GLU A 161 12.04 -11.11 25.47
CA GLU A 161 13.24 -10.40 25.94
C GLU A 161 14.10 -9.91 24.76
N ASN A 162 14.29 -10.80 23.78
CA ASN A 162 15.04 -10.52 22.57
C ASN A 162 14.10 -10.43 21.37
N TYR A 163 14.36 -9.48 20.48
CA TYR A 163 13.61 -9.29 19.24
C TYR A 163 14.42 -8.50 18.22
N ASN A 164 14.08 -8.65 16.95
CA ASN A 164 14.64 -7.88 15.84
C ASN A 164 13.57 -6.95 15.26
N ILE A 165 14.01 -5.75 14.84
CA ILE A 165 13.24 -4.88 13.96
C ILE A 165 13.97 -4.87 12.62
N LEU A 166 13.29 -5.30 11.56
CA LEU A 166 13.88 -5.44 10.23
C LEU A 166 13.02 -4.74 9.18
N GLN A 167 13.64 -4.01 8.26
CA GLN A 167 12.98 -3.44 7.10
C GLN A 167 13.90 -3.60 5.89
N ASN A 168 13.35 -4.16 4.82
CA ASN A 168 14.10 -4.58 3.63
C ASN A 168 13.81 -3.65 2.45
N ASN A 169 14.85 -3.31 1.67
CA ASN A 169 14.73 -2.42 0.51
C ASN A 169 15.34 -3.06 -0.75
N GLY A 170 14.50 -3.67 -1.59
CA GLY A 170 14.86 -4.37 -2.83
C GLY A 170 15.01 -5.89 -2.67
N ARG A 171 14.87 -6.62 -3.78
CA ARG A 171 14.88 -8.11 -3.82
C ARG A 171 16.16 -8.73 -3.26
N LEU A 172 17.34 -8.17 -3.61
CA LEU A 172 18.63 -8.63 -3.06
C LEU A 172 18.75 -8.41 -1.54
N ALA A 173 17.97 -7.49 -0.98
CA ALA A 173 17.87 -7.25 0.45
C ALA A 173 16.69 -8.00 1.09
N HIS A 174 16.16 -9.04 0.43
CA HIS A 174 15.05 -9.87 0.90
C HIS A 174 13.71 -9.14 1.05
N GLN A 175 13.43 -8.14 0.21
CA GLN A 175 12.11 -7.53 0.14
C GLN A 175 11.23 -8.26 -0.88
N GLU A 176 10.18 -8.93 -0.43
CA GLU A 176 9.23 -9.64 -1.31
C GLU A 176 8.04 -8.78 -1.73
N VAL A 177 7.51 -7.96 -0.82
CA VAL A 177 6.36 -7.08 -1.11
C VAL A 177 6.83 -5.65 -1.31
N ASP A 178 6.48 -5.06 -2.44
CA ASP A 178 6.81 -3.68 -2.83
C ASP A 178 5.91 -2.65 -2.13
N HIS A 179 5.87 -2.71 -0.80
CA HIS A 179 5.25 -1.73 0.07
C HIS A 179 6.01 -1.77 1.39
N VAL A 180 6.51 -0.64 1.88
CA VAL A 180 7.35 -0.61 3.10
C VAL A 180 6.69 -1.32 4.27
N HIS A 181 7.42 -2.25 4.88
CA HIS A 181 6.97 -2.99 6.04
C HIS A 181 8.12 -3.25 7.00
N PHE A 182 7.87 -2.99 8.27
CA PHE A 182 8.79 -3.26 9.36
C PHE A 182 8.35 -4.53 10.05
N HIS A 183 9.23 -5.52 10.03
CA HIS A 183 9.07 -6.75 10.78
C HIS A 183 9.42 -6.51 12.25
N VAL A 184 8.56 -6.95 13.15
CA VAL A 184 8.83 -7.10 14.57
C VAL A 184 8.93 -8.60 14.84
N ILE A 185 10.15 -9.12 14.96
CA ILE A 185 10.41 -10.56 15.02
C ILE A 185 10.93 -10.92 16.41
N PRO A 186 10.12 -11.57 17.25
CA PRO A 186 10.58 -12.13 18.52
C PRO A 186 11.70 -13.14 18.32
N LYS A 187 12.68 -13.19 19.24
CA LYS A 187 13.80 -14.12 19.21
C LYS A 187 13.87 -14.89 20.54
N PRO A 188 12.97 -15.88 20.75
CA PRO A 188 12.89 -16.57 22.04
C PRO A 188 14.07 -17.52 22.30
N ASN A 189 14.69 -18.05 21.25
CA ASN A 189 15.85 -18.96 21.31
C ASN A 189 16.68 -18.85 20.03
N GLU A 190 17.75 -19.65 19.94
CA GLU A 190 18.66 -19.63 18.79
C GLU A 190 18.02 -20.16 17.50
N GLN A 191 17.04 -21.07 17.59
CA GLN A 191 16.45 -21.77 16.44
C GLN A 191 15.33 -20.96 15.77
N GLU A 192 14.45 -20.35 16.56
CA GLU A 192 13.30 -19.58 16.09
C GLU A 192 13.66 -18.10 15.84
N GLY A 193 12.89 -17.40 15.02
CA GLY A 193 13.10 -15.97 14.74
C GLY A 193 14.16 -15.72 13.66
N LEU A 194 14.63 -14.47 13.57
CA LEU A 194 15.55 -14.06 12.52
C LEU A 194 16.93 -14.71 12.71
N GLN A 195 17.51 -15.19 11.61
CA GLN A 195 18.86 -15.75 11.54
C GLN A 195 19.74 -14.80 10.75
N ILE A 196 20.82 -14.30 11.36
CA ILE A 196 21.69 -13.28 10.76
C ILE A 196 23.11 -13.81 10.65
N GLY A 197 23.63 -13.86 9.42
CA GLY A 197 25.06 -13.93 9.18
C GLY A 197 25.67 -12.54 9.25
N TRP A 198 26.77 -12.36 9.99
CA TRP A 198 27.45 -11.07 10.15
C TRP A 198 28.89 -11.10 9.59
N PRO A 199 29.06 -11.03 8.25
CA PRO A 199 30.36 -11.18 7.59
C PRO A 199 31.19 -9.88 7.63
N THR A 200 31.64 -9.48 8.81
CA THR A 200 32.43 -8.25 9.04
C THR A 200 33.66 -8.18 8.13
N GLN A 201 33.82 -7.05 7.44
CA GLN A 201 35.01 -6.73 6.66
C GLN A 201 35.97 -5.84 7.48
N LYS A 202 37.28 -5.94 7.23
CA LYS A 202 38.26 -5.05 7.88
C LYS A 202 38.15 -3.63 7.33
N GLY A 203 38.00 -2.65 8.23
CA GLY A 203 37.95 -1.23 7.88
C GLY A 203 39.34 -0.63 7.65
N ASP A 204 39.45 0.22 6.63
CA ASP A 204 40.61 1.05 6.34
C ASP A 204 40.30 2.50 6.76
N MET A 205 41.02 3.01 7.76
CA MET A 205 40.70 4.29 8.40
C MET A 205 40.79 5.49 7.46
N GLU A 206 41.68 5.47 6.47
CA GLU A 206 41.80 6.55 5.50
C GLU A 206 40.61 6.54 4.53
N LYS A 207 40.24 5.35 4.04
CA LYS A 207 39.06 5.18 3.18
C LYS A 207 37.77 5.55 3.91
N LEU A 208 37.64 5.18 5.19
CA LEU A 208 36.47 5.50 6.00
C LEU A 208 36.33 7.00 6.23
N LYS A 209 37.43 7.74 6.48
CA LYS A 209 37.38 9.21 6.59
C LYS A 209 36.95 9.86 5.28
N LYS A 210 37.48 9.40 4.15
CA LYS A 210 37.06 9.91 2.83
C LYS A 210 35.59 9.63 2.55
N LEU A 211 35.11 8.43 2.88
CA LEU A 211 33.72 8.05 2.72
C LEU A 211 32.78 8.89 3.60
N LEU A 212 33.18 9.20 4.83
CA LEU A 212 32.43 10.06 5.75
C LEU A 212 32.16 11.44 5.13
N GLU A 213 33.21 12.09 4.60
CA GLU A 213 33.08 13.41 3.98
C GLU A 213 32.20 13.36 2.72
N ASP A 214 32.35 12.31 1.90
CA ASP A 214 31.52 12.11 0.70
C ASP A 214 30.03 11.96 1.05
N ILE A 215 29.69 11.13 2.03
CA ILE A 215 28.29 10.93 2.46
C ILE A 215 27.71 12.22 3.03
N LYS A 216 28.45 12.91 3.92
CA LYS A 216 27.98 14.18 4.51
C LYS A 216 27.72 15.27 3.48
N SER A 217 28.48 15.30 2.38
CA SER A 217 28.26 16.28 1.31
C SER A 217 26.95 16.08 0.52
N LYS A 218 26.32 14.91 0.66
CA LYS A 218 25.11 14.50 -0.08
C LYS A 218 23.85 14.47 0.79
N MET A 219 23.99 14.65 2.11
CA MET A 219 22.90 14.74 3.08
C MET A 219 22.56 16.21 3.33
#